data_AF-A0A2K3TK15-F1
#
_entry.id   AF-A0A2K3TK15-F1
#
_cell.length_a   1.000
_cell.length_b   1.000
_cell.length_c   1.000
_cell.angle_alpha   90.00
_cell.angle_beta   90.00
_cell.angle_gamma   90.00
#
_symmetry.space_group_name_H-M   'P 1'
#
loop_
_entity.id
_entity.type
_entity.pdbx_description
1 polymer ?
#
loop_
_entity_poly.entity_id
_entity_poly.type
_entity_poly.pdbx_seq_one_letter_code
_entity_poly.pdbx_strand_id
1 'polypeptide(L)'
;MKSLTLRLILAFPFTLLTAADISISLYSWCTFGTTFNDGFAISILQTDPDEAIRMFRIYVVYVIAFIILFLLFVCSAINKTSSLPSGKVTVITFLLLITVTLYSSFQFALKKQYQINEVDPYIVASRFATYTPFFNLNYFALAAKEHQRLMTIADTIPHYELMITDNNIDEFVLIIGESARTDNMSIYGYSRPTTPELQKQKSRLKLFTQAISGAPYTALAVPLALSADTVLHHDVRHYPDNIINMANQA
;
A
#
# COMPACT_ATOMS: atom_id res chain seq x y z
N MET A 1 35.04 -12.80 -17.09
CA MET A 1 33.74 -12.47 -17.75
C MET A 1 33.97 -11.35 -18.77
N LYS A 2 33.41 -11.44 -19.98
CA LYS A 2 33.43 -10.32 -20.94
C LYS A 2 32.79 -9.09 -20.29
N SER A 3 33.35 -7.90 -20.51
CA SER A 3 32.87 -6.61 -19.96
C SER A 3 31.35 -6.42 -20.13
N LEU A 4 30.81 -6.87 -21.26
CA LEU A 4 29.38 -6.84 -21.57
C LEU A 4 28.52 -7.74 -20.66
N THR A 5 28.96 -8.98 -20.40
CA THR A 5 28.20 -9.93 -19.56
C THR A 5 28.10 -9.42 -18.11
N LEU A 6 29.19 -8.89 -17.56
CA LEU A 6 29.19 -8.29 -16.23
C LEU A 6 28.28 -7.06 -16.16
N ARG A 7 28.30 -6.22 -17.20
CA ARG A 7 27.41 -5.05 -17.29
C ARG A 7 25.94 -5.45 -17.31
N LEU A 8 25.55 -6.46 -18.09
CA LEU A 8 24.15 -6.89 -18.18
C LEU A 8 23.64 -7.51 -16.88
N ILE A 9 24.45 -8.34 -16.22
CA ILE A 9 24.07 -8.95 -14.93
C ILE A 9 23.86 -7.87 -13.86
N LEU A 10 24.72 -6.85 -13.81
CA LEU A 10 24.58 -5.76 -12.84
C LEU A 10 23.47 -4.78 -13.24
N ALA A 11 23.31 -4.45 -14.52
CA ALA A 11 22.35 -3.47 -14.98
C ALA A 11 20.91 -4.00 -14.95
N PHE A 12 20.69 -5.27 -15.31
CA PHE A 12 19.35 -5.84 -15.46
C PHE A 12 18.42 -5.63 -14.23
N PRO A 13 18.81 -6.02 -13.00
CA PRO A 13 17.95 -5.80 -11.84
C PRO A 13 17.72 -4.30 -11.57
N PHE A 14 18.73 -3.46 -11.77
CA PHE A 14 18.61 -2.01 -11.62
C PHE A 14 17.64 -1.40 -12.64
N THR A 15 17.75 -1.77 -13.92
CA THR A 15 16.88 -1.27 -14.98
C THR A 15 15.46 -1.77 -14.81
N LEU A 16 15.28 -3.01 -14.36
CA LEU A 16 13.98 -3.58 -14.07
C LEU A 16 13.27 -2.82 -12.94
N LEU A 17 13.95 -2.68 -11.80
CA LEU A 17 13.39 -2.01 -10.62
C LEU A 17 13.11 -0.52 -10.90
N THR A 18 14.02 0.16 -11.60
CA THR A 18 13.82 1.58 -11.96
C THR A 18 12.64 1.75 -12.92
N ALA A 19 12.50 0.86 -13.91
CA ALA A 19 11.35 0.91 -14.83
C ALA A 19 10.03 0.67 -14.09
N ALA A 20 9.99 -0.30 -13.16
CA ALA A 20 8.82 -0.57 -12.34
C ALA A 20 8.46 0.62 -11.44
N ASP A 21 9.46 1.19 -10.76
CA ASP A 21 9.30 2.34 -9.87
C ASP A 21 8.71 3.57 -10.57
N ILE A 22 9.25 3.92 -11.74
CA ILE A 22 8.75 5.03 -12.56
C ILE A 22 7.35 4.74 -13.09
N SER A 23 7.07 3.49 -13.48
CA SER A 23 5.76 3.12 -14.03
C SER A 23 4.64 3.18 -12.99
N ILE A 24 4.94 2.81 -11.74
CA ILE A 24 4.02 2.94 -10.61
C ILE A 24 3.79 4.42 -10.27
N SER A 25 4.84 5.25 -10.29
CA SER A 25 4.71 6.70 -10.12
C SER A 25 3.86 7.34 -11.22
N LEU A 26 4.05 6.90 -12.47
CA LEU A 26 3.26 7.36 -13.60
C LEU A 26 1.79 6.97 -13.44
N TYR A 27 1.51 5.74 -12.99
CA TYR A 27 0.16 5.28 -12.68
C TYR A 27 -0.52 6.15 -11.62
N SER A 28 0.16 6.39 -10.50
CA SER A 28 -0.42 7.18 -9.40
C SER A 28 -0.73 8.61 -9.85
N TRP A 29 0.19 9.23 -10.58
CA TRP A 29 0.04 10.60 -11.07
C TRP A 29 -1.06 10.72 -12.11
N CYS A 30 -1.06 9.87 -13.15
CA CYS A 30 -2.03 9.95 -14.23
C CYS A 30 -3.45 9.53 -13.81
N THR A 31 -3.58 8.60 -12.87
CA THR A 31 -4.89 8.07 -12.46
C THR A 31 -5.50 8.85 -11.30
N PHE A 32 -4.68 9.23 -10.30
CA PHE A 32 -5.16 9.83 -9.06
C PHE A 32 -4.68 11.27 -8.84
N GLY A 33 -3.82 11.81 -9.71
CA GLY A 33 -3.31 13.18 -9.56
C GLY A 33 -2.39 13.37 -8.36
N THR A 34 -1.84 12.29 -7.80
CA THR A 34 -1.01 12.32 -6.59
C THR A 34 0.27 11.49 -6.78
N THR A 35 1.29 11.83 -6.01
CA THR A 35 2.50 11.01 -5.94
C THR A 35 2.19 9.67 -5.27
N PHE A 36 2.93 8.64 -5.64
CA PHE A 36 2.86 7.36 -4.96
C PHE A 36 3.14 7.55 -3.45
N ASN A 37 2.42 6.82 -2.62
CA ASN A 37 2.41 6.98 -1.17
C ASN A 37 2.20 5.63 -0.47
N ASP A 38 2.22 5.65 0.86
CA ASP A 38 2.01 4.52 1.74
C ASP A 38 0.64 3.84 1.56
N GLY A 39 -0.43 4.61 1.30
CA GLY A 39 -1.76 4.08 0.98
C GLY A 39 -1.80 3.23 -0.30
N PHE A 40 -1.08 3.64 -1.35
CA PHE A 40 -0.92 2.80 -2.54
C PHE A 40 -0.04 1.58 -2.26
N ALA A 41 1.06 1.75 -1.52
CA ALA A 41 1.96 0.66 -1.18
C ALA A 41 1.26 -0.43 -0.35
N ILE A 42 0.48 -0.06 0.67
CA ILE A 42 -0.27 -1.02 1.49
C ILE A 42 -1.34 -1.73 0.68
N SER A 43 -2.02 -1.02 -0.23
CA SER A 43 -3.00 -1.64 -1.13
C SER A 43 -2.33 -2.70 -2.01
N ILE A 44 -1.18 -2.39 -2.63
CA ILE A 44 -0.42 -3.36 -3.44
C ILE A 44 0.06 -4.56 -2.61
N LEU A 45 0.49 -4.35 -1.36
CA LEU A 45 0.95 -5.43 -0.49
C LEU A 45 -0.19 -6.36 -0.03
N GLN A 46 -1.42 -5.86 0.02
CA GLN A 46 -2.61 -6.61 0.46
C GLN A 46 -3.40 -7.22 -0.70
N THR A 47 -3.20 -6.73 -1.93
CA THR A 47 -3.85 -7.25 -3.13
C THR A 47 -3.47 -8.71 -3.38
N ASP A 48 -4.49 -9.53 -3.63
CA ASP A 48 -4.29 -10.93 -4.02
C ASP A 48 -4.07 -11.07 -5.55
N PRO A 49 -3.44 -12.17 -6.02
CA PRO A 49 -3.19 -12.37 -7.44
C PRO A 49 -4.45 -12.40 -8.32
N ASP A 50 -5.58 -12.90 -7.80
CA ASP A 50 -6.82 -12.97 -8.58
C ASP A 50 -7.43 -11.57 -8.76
N GLU A 51 -7.35 -10.71 -7.75
CA GLU A 51 -7.72 -9.30 -7.83
C GLU A 51 -6.86 -8.55 -8.86
N ALA A 52 -5.54 -8.74 -8.80
CA ALA A 52 -4.62 -8.13 -9.76
C ALA A 52 -4.95 -8.54 -11.21
N ILE A 53 -5.29 -9.82 -11.45
CA ILE A 53 -5.68 -10.32 -12.77
C ILE A 53 -7.02 -9.71 -13.22
N ARG A 54 -8.02 -9.64 -12.33
CA ARG A 54 -9.33 -9.04 -12.65
C ARG A 54 -9.19 -7.57 -13.06
N MET A 55 -8.25 -6.85 -12.46
CA MET A 55 -7.99 -5.43 -12.75
C MET A 55 -6.96 -5.20 -13.86
N PHE A 56 -6.40 -6.25 -14.49
CA PHE A 56 -5.32 -6.13 -15.47
C PHE A 56 -5.63 -5.17 -16.64
N ARG A 57 -6.90 -5.13 -17.09
CA ARG A 57 -7.33 -4.22 -18.17
C ARG A 57 -7.13 -2.75 -17.82
N ILE A 58 -7.22 -2.37 -16.54
CA ILE A 58 -7.01 -1.01 -16.07
C ILE A 58 -5.51 -0.66 -16.14
N TYR A 59 -4.65 -1.65 -15.92
CA TYR A 59 -3.20 -1.47 -15.82
C TYR A 59 -2.44 -1.63 -17.14
N VAL A 60 -3.09 -2.12 -18.21
CA VAL A 60 -2.42 -2.50 -19.46
C VAL A 60 -1.55 -1.40 -20.07
N VAL A 61 -2.01 -0.14 -20.01
CA VAL A 61 -1.24 1.02 -20.52
C VAL A 61 0.06 1.21 -19.73
N TYR A 62 0.01 1.02 -18.42
CA TYR A 62 1.17 1.16 -17.53
C TYR A 62 2.10 -0.04 -17.61
N VAL A 63 1.57 -1.24 -17.90
CA VAL A 63 2.39 -2.42 -18.23
C VAL A 63 3.15 -2.20 -19.53
N ILE A 64 2.52 -1.62 -20.56
CA ILE A 64 3.18 -1.26 -21.82
C ILE A 64 4.25 -0.18 -21.57
N ALA A 65 3.93 0.86 -20.79
CA ALA A 65 4.90 1.90 -20.42
C ALA A 65 6.12 1.31 -19.69
N PHE A 66 5.89 0.38 -18.75
CA PHE A 66 6.93 -0.37 -18.07
C PHE A 66 7.82 -1.14 -19.05
N ILE A 67 7.24 -1.90 -19.99
CA ILE A 67 8.00 -2.65 -20.98
C ILE A 67 8.85 -1.71 -21.85
N ILE A 68 8.27 -0.60 -22.31
CA ILE A 68 9.00 0.39 -23.12
C ILE A 68 10.17 0.99 -22.33
N LEU A 69 9.94 1.45 -21.10
CA LEU A 69 10.98 2.01 -20.25
C LEU A 69 12.08 0.99 -19.96
N PHE A 70 11.70 -0.25 -19.66
CA PHE A 70 12.62 -1.34 -19.41
C PHE A 70 13.51 -1.61 -20.63
N LEU A 71 12.92 -1.73 -21.82
CA LEU A 71 13.67 -1.92 -23.07
C LEU A 71 14.58 -0.73 -23.36
N LEU A 72 14.11 0.51 -23.16
CA LEU A 72 14.94 1.72 -23.33
C LEU A 72 16.16 1.72 -22.40
N PHE A 73 15.97 1.35 -21.12
CA PHE A 73 17.06 1.28 -20.15
C PHE A 73 18.05 0.15 -20.47
N VAL A 74 17.57 -1.02 -20.89
CA VAL A 74 18.43 -2.13 -21.34
C VAL A 74 19.20 -1.76 -22.61
N CYS A 75 18.56 -1.15 -23.60
CA CYS A 75 19.22 -0.65 -24.81
C CYS A 75 20.30 0.40 -24.49
N SER A 76 20.02 1.32 -23.56
CA SER A 76 21.00 2.30 -23.08
C SER A 76 22.21 1.64 -22.40
N ALA A 77 21.96 0.59 -21.61
CA ALA A 77 23.03 -0.19 -20.98
C ALA A 77 23.90 -0.93 -22.01
N ILE A 78 23.31 -1.44 -23.10
CA ILE A 78 24.02 -2.15 -24.18
C ILE A 78 24.81 -1.18 -25.06
N ASN A 79 24.20 -0.07 -25.51
CA ASN A 79 24.74 0.82 -26.53
C ASN A 79 25.86 1.75 -26.04
N LYS A 80 26.14 1.79 -24.73
CA LYS A 80 27.24 2.61 -24.21
C LYS A 80 28.60 1.99 -24.57
N THR A 81 29.31 2.62 -25.50
CA THR A 81 30.70 2.28 -25.91
C THR A 81 31.76 2.66 -24.88
N SER A 82 31.39 3.41 -23.84
CA SER A 82 32.32 3.73 -22.75
C SER A 82 32.70 2.45 -22.01
N SER A 83 34.01 2.18 -21.91
CA SER A 83 34.51 1.18 -21.00
C SER A 83 34.13 1.58 -19.58
N LEU A 84 33.53 0.65 -18.83
CA LEU A 84 33.53 0.81 -17.38
C LEU A 84 35.01 0.84 -16.93
N PRO A 85 35.33 1.57 -15.84
CA PRO A 85 36.61 1.40 -15.16
C PRO A 85 36.90 -0.09 -14.91
N SER A 86 38.14 -0.45 -14.56
CA SER A 86 38.48 -1.84 -14.24
C SER A 86 37.43 -2.45 -13.28
N GLY A 87 37.06 -3.72 -13.46
CA GLY A 87 35.97 -4.32 -12.68
C GLY A 87 36.13 -4.16 -11.16
N LYS A 88 37.37 -4.13 -10.67
CA LYS A 88 37.69 -3.83 -9.27
C LYS A 88 37.27 -2.43 -8.85
N VAL A 89 37.57 -1.40 -9.66
CA VAL A 89 37.21 -0.01 -9.39
C VAL A 89 35.69 0.16 -9.38
N THR A 90 34.98 -0.43 -10.35
CA THR A 90 33.50 -0.36 -10.39
C THR A 90 32.87 -0.98 -9.14
N VAL A 91 33.38 -2.15 -8.70
CA VAL A 91 32.89 -2.80 -7.48
C VAL A 91 33.21 -1.95 -6.24
N ILE A 92 34.42 -1.39 -6.13
CA ILE A 92 34.81 -0.54 -5.00
C ILE A 92 33.95 0.72 -4.94
N THR A 93 33.74 1.42 -6.06
CA THR A 93 32.89 2.62 -6.11
C THR A 93 31.45 2.29 -5.74
N PHE A 94 30.92 1.16 -6.20
CA PHE A 94 29.57 0.72 -5.87
C PHE A 94 29.42 0.37 -4.38
N LEU A 95 30.39 -0.35 -3.80
CA LEU A 95 30.42 -0.64 -2.36
C LEU A 95 30.54 0.63 -1.53
N LEU A 96 31.35 1.60 -1.96
CA LEU A 96 31.47 2.90 -1.30
C LEU A 96 30.14 3.65 -1.31
N LEU A 97 29.44 3.69 -2.45
CA LEU A 97 28.12 4.31 -2.55
C LEU A 97 27.10 3.64 -1.63
N ILE A 98 27.03 2.31 -1.63
CA ILE A 98 26.14 1.57 -0.71
C ILE A 98 26.47 1.90 0.74
N THR A 99 27.76 1.90 1.11
CA THR A 99 28.22 2.16 2.47
C THR A 99 27.86 3.57 2.92
N VAL A 100 28.08 4.58 2.07
CA VAL A 100 27.73 5.98 2.37
C VAL A 100 26.22 6.16 2.52
N THR A 101 25.42 5.58 1.62
CA THR A 101 23.96 5.65 1.70
C THR A 101 23.41 4.92 2.92
N LEU A 102 23.97 3.74 3.24
CA LEU A 102 23.57 2.96 4.41
C LEU A 102 23.96 3.67 5.72
N TYR A 103 25.17 4.25 5.78
CA TYR A 103 25.62 5.04 6.93
C TYR A 103 24.70 6.25 7.17
N SER A 104 24.37 7.01 6.12
CA SER A 104 23.41 8.12 6.20
C SER A 104 22.03 7.67 6.69
N SER A 105 21.55 6.53 6.18
CA SER A 105 20.25 5.96 6.55
C SER A 105 20.22 5.51 8.01
N PHE A 106 21.31 4.92 8.50
CA PHE A 106 21.45 4.50 9.89
C PHE A 106 21.52 5.72 10.83
N GLN A 107 22.32 6.73 10.48
CA GLN A 107 22.39 7.99 11.26
C GLN A 107 21.03 8.70 11.34
N PHE A 108 20.25 8.67 10.26
CA PHE A 108 18.88 9.19 10.25
C PHE A 108 17.97 8.40 11.22
N ALA A 109 18.05 7.07 11.20
CA ALA A 109 17.28 6.22 12.10
C ALA A 109 17.69 6.42 13.58
N LEU A 110 18.98 6.57 13.88
CA LEU A 110 19.50 6.91 15.22
C LEU A 110 18.97 8.26 15.71
N LYS A 111 18.90 9.28 14.84
CA LYS A 111 18.32 10.58 15.21
C LYS A 111 16.83 10.44 15.56
N LYS A 112 16.12 9.54 14.90
CA LYS A 112 14.71 9.21 15.21
C LYS A 112 14.58 8.35 16.48
N GLN A 113 15.60 7.54 16.81
CA GLN A 113 15.70 6.76 18.05
C GLN A 113 15.70 7.64 19.32
N TYR A 114 16.08 8.91 19.25
CA TYR A 114 15.93 9.82 20.40
C TYR A 114 14.46 9.95 20.89
N GLN A 115 13.48 9.45 20.13
CA GLN A 115 12.07 9.34 20.54
C GLN A 115 11.62 7.90 20.85
N ILE A 116 12.39 6.85 20.50
CA ILE A 116 12.00 5.43 20.57
C ILE A 116 13.25 4.57 20.86
N ASN A 117 13.25 3.73 21.91
CA ASN A 117 14.44 3.06 22.44
C ASN A 117 15.19 2.08 21.49
N GLU A 118 14.72 1.85 20.27
CA GLU A 118 15.32 0.89 19.31
C GLU A 118 15.42 1.46 17.90
N VAL A 119 16.46 1.03 17.16
CA VAL A 119 16.64 1.37 15.74
C VAL A 119 15.73 0.48 14.90
N ASP A 120 14.70 1.09 14.34
CA ASP A 120 13.75 0.38 13.48
C ASP A 120 14.33 0.08 12.08
N PRO A 121 14.48 -1.20 11.69
CA PRO A 121 15.01 -1.60 10.39
C PRO A 121 14.22 -1.05 9.20
N TYR A 122 12.90 -0.88 9.33
CA TYR A 122 12.06 -0.34 8.27
C TYR A 122 12.33 1.13 8.02
N ILE A 123 12.68 1.90 9.06
CA ILE A 123 13.09 3.30 8.91
C ILE A 123 14.43 3.41 8.18
N VAL A 124 15.38 2.52 8.49
CA VAL A 124 16.66 2.45 7.78
C VAL A 124 16.43 2.08 6.31
N ALA A 125 15.65 1.03 6.05
CA ALA A 125 15.34 0.58 4.69
C ALA A 125 14.59 1.66 3.88
N SER A 126 13.62 2.34 4.50
CA SER A 126 12.88 3.44 3.89
C SER A 126 13.84 4.56 3.47
N ARG A 127 14.71 5.00 4.37
CA ARG A 127 15.65 6.08 4.09
C ARG A 127 16.68 5.69 3.03
N PHE A 128 17.15 4.43 3.06
CA PHE A 128 18.05 3.90 2.05
C PHE A 128 17.39 3.97 0.67
N ALA A 129 16.16 3.47 0.55
CA ALA A 129 15.41 3.48 -0.71
C ALA A 129 15.21 4.90 -1.26
N THR A 130 14.91 5.90 -0.43
CA THR A 130 14.73 7.30 -0.86
C THR A 130 15.90 7.84 -1.68
N TYR A 131 17.12 7.37 -1.43
CA TYR A 131 18.33 7.81 -2.12
C TYR A 131 18.71 6.95 -3.33
N THR A 132 17.83 6.06 -3.76
CA THR A 132 18.05 5.16 -4.90
C THR A 132 17.11 5.48 -6.06
N PRO A 133 17.37 4.99 -7.28
CA PRO A 133 16.45 5.09 -8.41
C PRO A 133 15.11 4.36 -8.24
N PHE A 134 14.97 3.54 -7.20
CA PHE A 134 13.75 2.82 -6.83
C PHE A 134 13.17 3.40 -5.53
N PHE A 135 12.99 4.72 -5.53
CA PHE A 135 12.63 5.47 -4.33
C PHE A 135 11.28 5.07 -3.76
N ASN A 136 10.33 4.57 -4.55
CA ASN A 136 9.03 4.13 -4.04
C ASN A 136 9.12 2.93 -3.09
N LEU A 137 10.23 2.17 -3.11
CA LEU A 137 10.48 1.15 -2.07
C LEU A 137 10.47 1.74 -0.65
N ASN A 138 10.67 3.04 -0.50
CA ASN A 138 10.53 3.70 0.78
C ASN A 138 9.12 3.56 1.37
N TYR A 139 8.09 3.68 0.52
CA TYR A 139 6.68 3.59 0.93
C TYR A 139 6.30 2.14 1.24
N PHE A 140 6.84 1.17 0.50
CA PHE A 140 6.66 -0.24 0.82
C PHE A 140 7.29 -0.62 2.16
N ALA A 141 8.47 -0.09 2.49
CA ALA A 141 9.09 -0.31 3.80
C ALA A 141 8.24 0.28 4.94
N LEU A 142 7.69 1.49 4.75
CA LEU A 142 6.81 2.12 5.73
C LEU A 142 5.45 1.38 5.87
N ALA A 143 4.86 0.95 4.76
CA ALA A 143 3.63 0.17 4.76
C ALA A 143 3.82 -1.20 5.44
N ALA A 144 4.95 -1.87 5.22
CA ALA A 144 5.26 -3.14 5.89
C ALA A 144 5.44 -2.96 7.40
N LYS A 145 6.11 -1.87 7.84
CA LYS A 145 6.19 -1.50 9.25
C LYS A 145 4.81 -1.31 9.86
N GLU A 146 3.97 -0.53 9.19
CA GLU A 146 2.64 -0.22 9.69
C GLU A 146 1.77 -1.47 9.78
N HIS A 147 1.84 -2.34 8.76
CA HIS A 147 1.18 -3.63 8.78
C HIS A 147 1.61 -4.49 9.97
N GLN A 148 2.91 -4.58 10.26
CA GLN A 148 3.41 -5.31 11.43
C GLN A 148 2.87 -4.71 12.74
N ARG A 149 2.87 -3.38 12.85
CA ARG A 149 2.35 -2.67 14.02
C ARG A 149 0.87 -2.96 14.26
N LEU A 150 0.07 -2.97 13.19
CA LEU A 150 -1.35 -3.28 13.24
C LEU A 150 -1.61 -4.72 13.68
N MET A 151 -0.83 -5.69 13.20
CA MET A 151 -0.95 -7.09 13.63
C MET A 151 -0.69 -7.27 15.12
N THR A 152 0.36 -6.63 15.67
CA THR A 152 0.64 -6.67 17.11
C THR A 152 -0.50 -6.08 17.95
N ILE A 153 -1.15 -5.03 17.46
CA ILE A 153 -2.26 -4.38 18.17
C ILE A 153 -3.52 -5.25 18.11
N ALA A 154 -3.84 -5.79 16.92
CA ALA A 154 -5.02 -6.61 16.69
C ALA A 154 -5.08 -7.88 17.57
N ASP A 155 -3.93 -8.41 17.98
CA ASP A 155 -3.84 -9.58 18.88
C ASP A 155 -4.30 -9.27 20.33
N THR A 156 -4.51 -8.02 20.67
CA THR A 156 -5.02 -7.64 21.99
C THR A 156 -6.55 -7.72 21.97
N ILE A 157 -7.16 -8.47 22.89
CA ILE A 157 -8.63 -8.54 23.02
C ILE A 157 -9.03 -7.83 24.33
N PRO A 158 -9.76 -6.70 24.25
CA PRO A 158 -10.24 -6.02 25.46
C PRO A 158 -11.35 -6.84 26.15
N HIS A 159 -11.49 -6.65 27.46
CA HIS A 159 -12.61 -7.21 28.20
C HIS A 159 -13.80 -6.26 28.19
N TYR A 160 -15.00 -6.77 27.90
CA TYR A 160 -16.23 -5.98 27.89
C TYR A 160 -17.12 -6.29 29.09
N GLU A 161 -17.55 -5.25 29.81
CA GLU A 161 -18.62 -5.35 30.81
C GLU A 161 -19.97 -5.21 30.10
N LEU A 162 -20.53 -6.33 29.65
CA LEU A 162 -21.75 -6.36 28.84
C LEU A 162 -23.01 -6.46 29.71
N MET A 163 -24.04 -5.67 29.38
CA MET A 163 -25.40 -5.85 29.88
C MET A 163 -26.24 -6.49 28.78
N ILE A 164 -26.61 -7.77 28.95
CA ILE A 164 -27.38 -8.52 27.97
C ILE A 164 -28.87 -8.37 28.27
N THR A 165 -29.62 -7.88 27.28
CA THR A 165 -31.09 -7.81 27.30
C THR A 165 -31.67 -8.45 26.06
N ASP A 166 -32.61 -9.37 26.25
CA ASP A 166 -33.31 -10.02 25.14
C ASP A 166 -34.30 -9.05 24.47
N ASN A 167 -34.13 -8.86 23.17
CA ASN A 167 -34.97 -8.03 22.31
C ASN A 167 -35.69 -8.83 21.21
N ASN A 168 -35.68 -10.17 21.27
CA ASN A 168 -36.19 -11.09 20.25
C ASN A 168 -35.54 -10.92 18.86
N ILE A 169 -34.29 -10.48 18.78
CA ILE A 169 -33.51 -10.45 17.54
C ILE A 169 -32.32 -11.39 17.69
N ASP A 170 -32.42 -12.55 17.04
CA ASP A 170 -31.42 -13.62 17.18
C ASP A 170 -30.26 -13.51 16.17
N GLU A 171 -30.47 -12.84 15.03
CA GLU A 171 -29.52 -12.86 13.91
C GLU A 171 -29.21 -11.45 13.38
N PHE A 172 -27.92 -11.12 13.35
CA PHE A 172 -27.40 -9.89 12.77
C PHE A 172 -26.45 -10.23 11.63
N VAL A 173 -26.70 -9.67 10.44
CA VAL A 173 -25.85 -9.85 9.26
C VAL A 173 -25.19 -8.51 8.92
N LEU A 174 -23.85 -8.47 9.02
CA LEU A 174 -23.04 -7.34 8.59
C LEU A 174 -22.45 -7.63 7.20
N ILE A 175 -22.72 -6.76 6.23
CA ILE A 175 -22.17 -6.84 4.89
C ILE A 175 -21.17 -5.71 4.69
N ILE A 176 -19.89 -6.06 4.52
CA ILE A 176 -18.82 -5.10 4.19
C ILE A 176 -18.66 -5.12 2.68
N GLY A 177 -19.02 -4.02 2.03
CA GLY A 177 -18.79 -3.83 0.59
C GLY A 177 -17.34 -3.48 0.28
N GLU A 178 -16.96 -3.60 -1.00
CA GLU A 178 -15.63 -3.25 -1.50
C GLU A 178 -15.77 -2.25 -2.66
N SER A 179 -15.04 -1.14 -2.59
CA SER A 179 -14.89 -0.11 -3.64
C SER A 179 -16.18 0.49 -4.26
N ALA A 180 -17.36 0.18 -3.73
CA ALA A 180 -18.64 0.70 -4.23
C ALA A 180 -18.81 2.20 -3.90
N ARG A 181 -19.34 2.96 -4.87
CA ARG A 181 -19.57 4.41 -4.75
C ARG A 181 -21.02 4.77 -5.06
N THR A 182 -21.58 5.69 -4.28
CA THR A 182 -22.97 6.17 -4.43
C THR A 182 -23.23 6.74 -5.81
N ASP A 183 -22.24 7.42 -6.39
CA ASP A 183 -22.34 8.07 -7.71
C ASP A 183 -22.60 7.10 -8.87
N ASN A 184 -22.31 5.80 -8.66
CA ASN A 184 -22.50 4.75 -9.66
C ASN A 184 -23.67 3.80 -9.33
N MET A 185 -24.49 4.14 -8.33
CA MET A 185 -25.58 3.30 -7.83
C MET A 185 -26.95 3.92 -8.13
N SER A 186 -27.80 3.22 -8.91
CA SER A 186 -29.12 3.75 -9.31
C SER A 186 -30.08 4.01 -8.15
N ILE A 187 -29.93 3.31 -7.02
CA ILE A 187 -30.74 3.58 -5.81
C ILE A 187 -30.47 4.98 -5.23
N TYR A 188 -29.31 5.56 -5.53
CA TYR A 188 -28.90 6.92 -5.18
C TYR A 188 -29.11 7.95 -6.31
N GLY A 189 -29.67 7.54 -7.46
CA GLY A 189 -29.97 8.45 -8.57
C GLY A 189 -29.07 8.34 -9.80
N TYR A 190 -28.13 7.37 -9.84
CA TYR A 190 -27.36 7.10 -11.05
C TYR A 190 -28.27 6.67 -12.21
N SER A 191 -27.99 7.19 -13.42
CA SER A 191 -28.88 7.07 -14.59
C SER A 191 -29.03 5.65 -15.14
N ARG A 192 -28.00 4.79 -14.98
CA ARG A 192 -28.05 3.40 -15.44
C ARG A 192 -28.55 2.49 -14.32
N PRO A 193 -29.36 1.45 -14.60
CA PRO A 193 -29.94 0.56 -13.59
C PRO A 193 -28.91 -0.39 -12.99
N THR A 194 -28.01 0.12 -12.14
CA THR A 194 -26.91 -0.65 -11.53
C THR A 194 -27.29 -1.36 -10.23
N THR A 195 -28.43 -1.03 -9.62
CA THR A 195 -28.90 -1.63 -8.36
C THR A 195 -30.40 -2.00 -8.40
N PRO A 196 -30.87 -2.75 -9.42
CA PRO A 196 -32.29 -3.02 -9.62
C PRO A 196 -32.92 -3.83 -8.46
N GLU A 197 -32.19 -4.81 -7.91
CA GLU A 197 -32.72 -5.63 -6.80
C GLU A 197 -32.86 -4.83 -5.50
N LEU A 198 -31.91 -3.93 -5.20
CA LEU A 198 -32.02 -3.03 -4.05
C LEU A 198 -33.19 -2.05 -4.21
N GLN A 199 -33.44 -1.57 -5.42
CA GLN A 199 -34.58 -0.67 -5.68
C GLN A 199 -35.93 -1.36 -5.43
N LYS A 200 -36.07 -2.64 -5.75
CA LYS A 200 -37.29 -3.42 -5.44
C LYS A 200 -37.56 -3.50 -3.93
N GLN A 201 -36.51 -3.50 -3.11
CA GLN A 201 -36.63 -3.58 -1.65
C GLN A 201 -36.69 -2.22 -0.96
N LYS A 202 -36.74 -1.11 -1.69
CA LYS A 202 -36.63 0.26 -1.12
C LYS A 202 -37.62 0.57 0.01
N SER A 203 -38.82 -0.01 -0.01
CA SER A 203 -39.82 0.16 1.07
C SER A 203 -39.44 -0.51 2.39
N ARG A 204 -38.50 -1.47 2.35
CA ARG A 204 -37.98 -2.22 3.51
C ARG A 204 -36.57 -1.79 3.93
N LEU A 205 -35.98 -0.83 3.22
CA LEU A 205 -34.61 -0.38 3.43
C LEU A 205 -34.60 1.01 4.06
N LYS A 206 -33.80 1.18 5.11
CA LYS A 206 -33.38 2.51 5.56
C LYS A 206 -32.15 2.92 4.75
N LEU A 207 -32.35 3.79 3.77
CA LEU A 207 -31.27 4.29 2.92
C LEU A 207 -30.58 5.50 3.56
N PHE A 208 -29.28 5.40 3.80
CA PHE A 208 -28.44 6.52 4.24
C PHE A 208 -27.84 7.24 3.02
N THR A 209 -28.02 8.55 2.94
CA THR A 209 -27.59 9.39 1.79
C THR A 209 -26.40 10.28 2.10
N GLN A 210 -25.93 10.31 3.36
CA GLN A 210 -24.82 11.14 3.84
C GLN A 210 -23.75 10.29 4.55
N ALA A 211 -23.61 9.03 4.13
CA ALA A 211 -22.58 8.13 4.64
C ALA A 211 -21.29 8.35 3.85
N ILE A 212 -20.19 8.63 4.56
CA ILE A 212 -18.87 8.86 3.98
C ILE A 212 -17.89 7.93 4.69
N SER A 213 -17.07 7.20 3.92
CA SER A 213 -16.03 6.33 4.48
C SER A 213 -14.97 7.16 5.22
N GLY A 214 -14.48 6.65 6.35
CA GLY A 214 -13.41 7.29 7.11
C GLY A 214 -12.05 7.35 6.39
N ALA A 215 -11.84 6.46 5.41
CA ALA A 215 -10.63 6.44 4.60
C ALA A 215 -10.90 5.89 3.17
N PRO A 216 -10.02 6.20 2.19
CA PRO A 216 -10.19 5.79 0.81
C PRO A 216 -9.55 4.43 0.44
N TYR A 217 -9.04 3.66 1.42
CA TYR A 217 -8.45 2.34 1.20
C TYR A 217 -8.77 1.36 2.35
N THR A 218 -8.91 0.08 2.02
CA THR A 218 -9.50 -0.96 2.88
C THR A 218 -8.77 -1.15 4.21
N ALA A 219 -7.44 -1.16 4.21
CA ALA A 219 -6.61 -1.32 5.41
C ALA A 219 -6.90 -0.32 6.55
N LEU A 220 -7.40 0.87 6.21
CA LEU A 220 -7.76 1.89 7.19
C LEU A 220 -9.27 2.03 7.34
N ALA A 221 -10.02 1.95 6.23
CA ALA A 221 -11.45 2.17 6.22
C ALA A 221 -12.22 1.12 7.04
N VAL A 222 -11.85 -0.16 6.93
CA VAL A 222 -12.56 -1.24 7.63
C VAL A 222 -12.32 -1.19 9.14
N PRO A 223 -11.07 -1.10 9.65
CA PRO A 223 -10.87 -0.94 11.09
C PRO A 223 -11.53 0.32 11.66
N LEU A 224 -11.46 1.46 10.97
CA LEU A 224 -12.15 2.69 11.41
C LEU A 224 -13.67 2.53 11.48
N ALA A 225 -14.28 1.75 10.58
CA ALA A 225 -15.73 1.55 10.56
C ALA A 225 -16.22 0.60 11.66
N LEU A 226 -15.35 -0.30 12.14
CA LEU A 226 -15.73 -1.38 13.06
C LEU A 226 -15.22 -1.16 14.50
N SER A 227 -14.27 -0.26 14.70
CA SER A 227 -13.66 0.02 16.00
C SER A 227 -14.16 1.31 16.64
N ALA A 228 -13.78 1.51 17.91
CA ALA A 228 -14.03 2.75 18.65
C ALA A 228 -13.17 3.94 18.19
N ASP A 229 -12.33 3.76 17.16
CA ASP A 229 -11.48 4.81 16.62
C ASP A 229 -12.28 5.89 15.87
N THR A 230 -11.69 7.07 15.68
CA THR A 230 -12.36 8.19 15.01
C THR A 230 -11.49 8.84 13.94
N VAL A 231 -12.13 9.37 12.89
CA VAL A 231 -11.44 10.04 11.77
C VAL A 231 -10.65 11.28 12.24
N LEU A 232 -11.18 12.03 13.22
CA LEU A 232 -10.55 13.26 13.71
C LEU A 232 -9.41 13.00 14.71
N HIS A 233 -9.50 11.92 15.49
CA HIS A 233 -8.52 11.56 16.50
C HIS A 233 -8.07 10.10 16.30
N HIS A 234 -7.48 9.85 15.12
CA HIS A 234 -7.06 8.52 14.72
C HIS A 234 -5.97 7.98 15.67
N ASP A 235 -6.28 6.89 16.36
CA ASP A 235 -5.34 6.14 17.17
C ASP A 235 -5.64 4.65 17.07
N VAL A 236 -4.77 3.95 16.35
CA VAL A 236 -4.90 2.50 16.11
C VAL A 236 -4.97 1.66 17.39
N ARG A 237 -4.58 2.20 18.56
CA ARG A 237 -4.73 1.50 19.85
C ARG A 237 -6.21 1.27 20.20
N HIS A 238 -7.14 1.95 19.54
CA HIS A 238 -8.56 1.71 19.64
C HIS A 238 -9.07 0.58 18.73
N TYR A 239 -8.27 0.07 17.77
CA TYR A 239 -8.70 -1.03 16.89
C TYR A 239 -9.10 -2.32 17.61
N PRO A 240 -8.42 -2.74 18.70
CA PRO A 240 -8.84 -3.86 19.53
C PRO A 240 -10.26 -3.71 20.07
N ASP A 241 -10.67 -2.48 20.36
CA ASP A 241 -12.02 -2.17 20.78
C ASP A 241 -12.94 -2.06 19.56
N ASN A 242 -13.53 -3.19 19.16
CA ASN A 242 -14.34 -3.29 17.96
C ASN A 242 -15.58 -4.17 18.15
N ILE A 243 -16.55 -3.99 17.26
CA ILE A 243 -17.85 -4.67 17.34
C ILE A 243 -17.74 -6.19 17.21
N ILE A 244 -16.69 -6.71 16.58
CA ILE A 244 -16.47 -8.16 16.42
C ILE A 244 -16.00 -8.77 17.74
N ASN A 245 -15.02 -8.13 18.39
CA ASN A 245 -14.54 -8.55 19.70
C ASN A 245 -15.63 -8.44 20.78
N MET A 246 -16.44 -7.38 20.70
CA MET A 246 -17.61 -7.20 21.57
C MET A 246 -18.65 -8.31 21.34
N ALA A 247 -19.01 -8.58 20.08
CA ALA A 247 -19.99 -9.62 19.74
C ALA A 247 -19.53 -11.03 20.13
N ASN A 248 -18.23 -11.32 20.08
CA ASN A 248 -17.68 -12.62 20.51
C ASN A 248 -17.75 -12.84 22.03
N GLN A 249 -17.99 -11.80 22.84
CA GLN A 249 -18.12 -11.87 24.30
C GLN A 249 -19.56 -11.76 24.79
N ALA A 250 -20.51 -11.41 23.91
CA ALA A 250 -21.95 -11.29 24.21
C ALA A 250 -22.66 -12.64 24.20
#